data_AF-A0A0R3RYV0-F1
#
_entry.id   AF-A0A0R3RYV0-F1
#
_cell.length_a   1.000
_cell.length_b   1.000
_cell.length_c   1.000
_cell.angle_alpha   90.00
_cell.angle_beta   90.00
_cell.angle_gamma   90.00
#
_symmetry.space_group_name_H-M   'P 1'
#
loop_
_entity.id
_entity.type
_entity.pdbx_description
1 polymer ?
#
loop_
_entity_poly.entity_id
_entity_poly.type
_entity_poly.pdbx_seq_one_letter_code
_entity_poly.pdbx_strand_id
1 'polypeptide(L)'
;MGDTKSGLRAARSRVKFRAGMRDDGMVVNNILINVQVYHRYMYLLWLMWCAVLTVPIESVALLCRNCGHDIVEGSTLTNEKSVKAIRSYNMSILGRNQLVQVFENAVPEKFDVITASTAELRLAGKSYLADTWWPNYEWTVCVCPSCGFHLGWYFQSGNIQAKLHKSFFGLVLDYLISEEYVDLLTWVP
;
A
#
# COMPACT_ATOMS: atom_id res chain seq x y z
N MET A 1 99.76 14.45 -59.95
CA MET A 1 99.59 13.92 -58.58
C MET A 1 98.90 15.01 -57.77
N GLY A 2 97.60 14.86 -57.50
CA GLY A 2 96.85 15.70 -56.56
C GLY A 2 96.02 16.86 -57.15
N ASP A 3 94.95 16.52 -57.88
CA ASP A 3 93.68 17.29 -57.95
C ASP A 3 93.12 17.56 -56.52
N THR A 4 92.24 18.51 -56.19
CA THR A 4 91.10 19.09 -56.94
C THR A 4 90.60 20.35 -56.21
N LYS A 5 90.17 21.36 -56.99
CA LYS A 5 89.28 22.46 -56.55
C LYS A 5 87.81 22.04 -56.65
N SER A 6 86.96 22.63 -55.81
CA SER A 6 85.53 22.99 -56.00
C SER A 6 84.76 22.71 -54.70
N GLY A 7 83.80 23.50 -54.24
CA GLY A 7 83.11 24.66 -54.77
C GLY A 7 81.89 24.86 -53.87
N LEU A 8 81.73 26.07 -53.33
CA LEU A 8 80.62 26.49 -52.46
C LEU A 8 79.24 26.19 -53.08
N ARG A 9 78.30 25.68 -52.27
CA ARG A 9 76.86 25.99 -52.40
C ARG A 9 76.19 26.17 -51.05
N ALA A 10 75.44 27.26 -50.97
CA ALA A 10 74.73 27.79 -49.82
C ALA A 10 73.54 26.92 -49.37
N ALA A 11 73.27 26.87 -48.07
CA ALA A 11 72.04 26.31 -47.51
C ALA A 11 71.27 27.39 -46.72
N ARG A 12 70.05 27.68 -47.21
CA ARG A 12 69.07 28.64 -46.66
C ARG A 12 68.57 28.22 -45.27
N SER A 13 68.43 29.20 -44.37
CA SER A 13 67.77 29.04 -43.07
C SER A 13 66.29 28.68 -43.22
N ARG A 14 65.85 27.61 -42.57
CA ARG A 14 64.44 27.21 -42.50
C ARG A 14 63.88 27.67 -41.15
N VAL A 15 63.11 28.75 -41.15
CA VAL A 15 62.33 29.20 -39.99
C VAL A 15 61.27 28.13 -39.70
N LYS A 16 61.31 27.53 -38.52
CA LYS A 16 60.31 26.57 -38.04
C LYS A 16 59.23 27.36 -37.28
N PHE A 17 58.07 27.57 -37.91
CA PHE A 17 56.85 27.96 -37.18
C PHE A 17 56.42 26.79 -36.30
N ARG A 18 56.45 26.98 -34.97
CA ARG A 18 55.79 26.08 -34.02
C ARG A 18 54.31 26.46 -34.01
N ALA A 19 53.47 25.64 -34.64
CA ALA A 19 52.04 25.70 -34.39
C ALA A 19 51.80 25.27 -32.93
N GLY A 20 51.22 26.17 -32.13
CA GLY A 20 50.73 25.85 -30.80
C GLY A 20 49.49 24.96 -30.93
N MET A 21 49.64 23.67 -30.71
CA MET A 21 48.54 22.76 -30.38
C MET A 21 48.58 22.57 -28.86
N ARG A 22 47.64 23.19 -28.13
CA ARG A 22 47.34 22.89 -26.72
C ARG A 22 45.92 23.34 -26.38
N ASP A 23 45.20 22.47 -25.67
CA ASP A 23 44.07 22.71 -24.74
C ASP A 23 42.59 22.41 -25.10
N ASP A 24 42.22 21.95 -26.30
CA ASP A 24 40.80 21.62 -26.54
C ASP A 24 40.35 20.27 -25.92
N GLY A 25 41.23 19.26 -25.89
CA GLY A 25 40.87 17.91 -25.42
C GLY A 25 40.66 17.78 -23.92
N MET A 26 41.35 18.59 -23.11
CA MET A 26 41.26 18.51 -21.64
C MET A 26 39.99 19.20 -21.11
N VAL A 27 39.58 20.30 -21.74
CA VAL A 27 38.34 21.02 -21.40
C VAL A 27 37.10 20.19 -21.76
N VAL A 28 37.08 19.57 -22.94
CA VAL A 28 35.98 18.70 -23.38
C VAL A 28 35.85 17.46 -22.49
N ASN A 29 36.96 16.83 -22.11
CA ASN A 29 36.96 15.70 -21.17
C ASN A 29 36.46 16.10 -19.78
N ASN A 30 36.87 17.25 -19.25
CA ASN A 30 36.40 17.74 -17.95
C ASN A 30 34.90 18.10 -17.96
N ILE A 31 34.37 18.62 -19.06
CA ILE A 31 32.93 18.89 -19.22
C ILE A 31 32.14 17.58 -19.30
N LEU A 32 32.61 16.62 -20.09
CA LEU A 32 31.98 15.30 -20.22
C LEU A 32 31.95 14.53 -18.89
N ILE A 33 33.05 14.57 -18.12
CA ILE A 33 33.12 13.97 -16.78
C ILE A 33 32.12 14.64 -15.84
N ASN A 34 32.04 15.97 -15.83
CA ASN A 34 31.07 16.69 -15.00
C ASN A 34 29.63 16.30 -15.34
N VAL A 35 29.25 16.27 -16.63
CA VAL A 35 27.89 15.88 -17.06
C VAL A 35 27.55 14.44 -16.64
N GLN A 36 28.50 13.51 -16.75
CA GLN A 36 28.30 12.13 -16.30
C GLN A 36 28.14 12.02 -14.77
N VAL A 37 28.87 12.84 -14.01
CA VAL A 37 28.74 12.92 -12.55
C VAL A 37 27.38 13.50 -12.16
N TYR A 38 26.92 14.56 -12.83
CA TYR A 38 25.59 15.13 -12.60
C TYR A 38 24.48 14.12 -12.91
N HIS A 39 24.60 13.37 -14.01
CA HIS A 39 23.59 12.37 -14.38
C HIS A 39 23.55 11.20 -13.36
N ARG A 40 24.71 10.76 -12.85
CA ARG A 40 24.75 9.78 -11.75
C ARG A 40 24.14 10.35 -10.48
N TYR A 41 24.45 11.60 -10.12
CA TYR A 41 23.92 12.23 -8.92
C TYR A 41 22.39 12.40 -8.98
N MET A 42 21.86 12.88 -10.13
CA MET A 42 20.42 13.00 -10.33
C MET A 42 19.72 11.63 -10.34
N TYR A 43 20.34 10.61 -10.94
CA TYR A 43 19.81 9.25 -10.90
C TYR A 43 19.81 8.66 -9.49
N LEU A 44 20.87 8.89 -8.70
CA LEU A 44 20.94 8.45 -7.30
C LEU A 44 19.93 9.20 -6.43
N LEU A 45 19.75 10.51 -6.62
CA LEU A 45 18.70 11.27 -5.94
C LEU A 45 17.31 10.80 -6.33
N TRP A 46 17.08 10.47 -7.61
CA TRP A 46 15.83 9.89 -8.08
C TRP A 46 15.58 8.50 -7.48
N LEU A 47 16.60 7.64 -7.41
CA LEU A 47 16.50 6.34 -6.73
C LEU A 47 16.22 6.49 -5.23
N MET A 48 16.88 7.43 -4.55
CA MET A 48 16.60 7.74 -3.15
C MET A 48 15.18 8.29 -2.97
N TRP A 49 14.73 9.17 -3.87
CA TRP A 49 13.36 9.69 -3.87
C TRP A 49 12.33 8.57 -4.13
N CYS A 50 12.60 7.67 -5.08
CA CYS A 50 11.78 6.48 -5.31
C CYS A 50 11.73 5.58 -4.07
N ALA A 51 12.85 5.36 -3.39
CA ALA A 51 12.90 4.56 -2.17
C ALA A 51 12.19 5.24 -0.98
N VAL A 52 12.22 6.57 -0.89
CA VAL A 52 11.49 7.34 0.13
C VAL A 52 9.99 7.40 -0.17
N LEU A 53 9.57 7.33 -1.44
CA LEU A 53 8.16 7.23 -1.83
C LEU A 53 7.57 5.82 -1.65
N THR A 54 8.41 4.79 -1.44
CA THR A 54 7.96 3.42 -1.15
C THR A 54 7.92 3.14 0.34
N VAL A 55 7.41 4.06 1.15
CA VAL A 55 6.98 3.69 2.50
C VAL A 55 5.86 2.65 2.31
N PRO A 56 6.01 1.40 2.77
CA PRO A 56 4.90 0.47 2.74
C PRO A 56 3.77 1.10 3.54
N ILE A 57 2.60 1.25 2.91
CA ILE A 57 1.38 1.60 3.64
C ILE A 57 1.22 0.49 4.68
N GLU A 58 1.46 0.83 5.93
CA GLU A 58 1.27 -0.09 7.05
C GLU A 58 -0.16 -0.61 6.96
N SER A 59 -0.29 -1.92 6.78
CA SER A 59 -1.59 -2.57 6.60
C SER A 59 -2.29 -2.60 7.94
N VAL A 60 -3.00 -1.53 8.28
CA VAL A 60 -3.68 -1.44 9.56
C VAL A 60 -4.86 -2.43 9.58
N ALA A 61 -4.92 -3.27 10.60
CA ALA A 61 -5.95 -4.29 10.77
C ALA A 61 -6.81 -4.06 12.02
N LEU A 62 -8.02 -4.63 12.00
CA LEU A 62 -8.83 -4.85 13.19
C LEU A 62 -8.62 -6.27 13.68
N LEU A 63 -8.34 -6.38 14.97
CA LEU A 63 -8.07 -7.60 15.70
C LEU A 63 -9.30 -8.02 16.50
N CYS A 64 -9.38 -9.31 16.80
CA CYS A 64 -10.35 -9.84 17.76
C CYS A 64 -10.05 -9.28 19.15
N ARG A 65 -10.96 -8.51 19.73
CA ARG A 65 -10.77 -7.92 21.07
C ARG A 65 -10.53 -8.97 22.16
N ASN A 66 -11.06 -10.18 21.99
CA ASN A 66 -10.95 -11.25 22.99
C ASN A 66 -9.56 -11.92 23.02
N CYS A 67 -8.83 -11.97 21.90
CA CYS A 67 -7.57 -12.73 21.82
C CYS A 67 -6.43 -12.10 21.00
N GLY A 68 -6.68 -10.98 20.33
CA GLY A 68 -5.70 -10.27 19.51
C GLY A 68 -5.47 -10.86 18.10
N HIS A 69 -6.19 -11.91 17.69
CA HIS A 69 -6.04 -12.47 16.34
C HIS A 69 -6.52 -11.48 15.26
N ASP A 70 -5.75 -11.33 14.17
CA ASP A 70 -6.11 -10.50 13.01
C ASP A 70 -7.43 -10.98 12.40
N ILE A 71 -8.40 -10.07 12.21
CA ILE A 71 -9.72 -10.41 11.66
C ILE A 71 -9.93 -9.78 10.30
N VAL A 72 -9.63 -8.49 10.15
CA VAL A 72 -9.95 -7.77 8.92
C VAL A 72 -8.97 -6.64 8.65
N GLU A 73 -8.45 -6.57 7.43
CA GLU A 73 -7.65 -5.44 6.96
C GLU A 73 -8.54 -4.23 6.70
N GLY A 74 -8.05 -3.03 7.01
CA GLY A 74 -8.79 -1.79 6.71
C GLY A 74 -9.11 -1.62 5.22
N SER A 75 -8.31 -2.21 4.33
CA SER A 75 -8.47 -2.14 2.86
C SER A 75 -9.77 -2.82 2.37
N THR A 76 -10.27 -3.81 3.10
CA THR A 76 -11.41 -4.66 2.72
C THR A 76 -12.72 -4.20 3.33
N LEU A 77 -12.67 -3.17 4.20
CA LEU A 77 -13.86 -2.54 4.76
C LEU A 77 -14.74 -1.93 3.66
N THR A 78 -16.03 -2.21 3.73
CA THR A 78 -17.07 -1.77 2.79
C THR A 78 -18.18 -1.02 3.52
N ASN A 79 -19.03 -0.32 2.77
CA ASN A 79 -20.15 0.47 3.29
C ASN A 79 -21.49 -0.07 2.75
N GLU A 80 -21.77 -1.34 3.00
CA GLU A 80 -22.99 -2.01 2.54
C GLU A 80 -24.22 -1.53 3.34
N LYS A 81 -24.98 -0.59 2.76
CA LYS A 81 -26.16 -0.03 3.43
C LYS A 81 -27.28 -1.05 3.58
N SER A 82 -27.88 -1.07 4.76
CA SER A 82 -29.12 -1.79 5.04
C SER A 82 -30.27 -0.82 5.27
N VAL A 83 -31.44 -1.16 4.74
CA VAL A 83 -32.72 -0.47 5.02
C VAL A 83 -33.32 -0.86 6.38
N LYS A 84 -32.77 -1.87 7.05
CA LYS A 84 -33.22 -2.36 8.37
C LYS A 84 -32.43 -1.76 9.53
N ALA A 85 -31.42 -0.92 9.26
CA ALA A 85 -30.68 -0.23 10.30
C ALA A 85 -31.58 0.75 11.07
N ILE A 86 -31.55 0.70 12.40
CA ILE A 86 -32.30 1.62 13.28
C ILE A 86 -31.75 3.04 13.13
N ARG A 87 -30.43 3.16 13.07
CA ARG A 87 -29.70 4.38 12.76
C ARG A 87 -28.37 4.02 12.11
N SER A 88 -27.79 4.96 11.39
CA SER A 88 -26.45 4.81 10.80
C SER A 88 -25.67 6.10 10.98
N TYR A 89 -24.36 5.98 11.16
CA TYR A 89 -23.45 7.10 11.29
C TYR A 89 -22.09 6.72 10.71
N ASN A 90 -21.28 7.74 10.47
CA ASN A 90 -19.95 7.59 9.92
C ASN A 90 -18.92 7.81 11.05
N MET A 91 -17.87 7.00 11.08
CA MET A 91 -16.76 7.13 12.02
C MET A 91 -15.44 6.83 11.33
N SER A 92 -14.36 7.48 11.78
CA SER A 92 -13.00 7.15 11.31
C SER A 92 -12.55 5.85 11.95
N ILE A 93 -12.37 4.80 11.14
CA ILE A 93 -11.85 3.50 11.56
C ILE A 93 -10.65 3.19 10.65
N LEU A 94 -9.47 2.99 11.23
CA LEU A 94 -8.20 2.77 10.51
C LEU A 94 -7.94 3.87 9.44
N GLY A 95 -8.22 5.13 9.80
CA GLY A 95 -8.07 6.28 8.90
C GLY A 95 -9.10 6.36 7.77
N ARG A 96 -10.12 5.51 7.76
CA ARG A 96 -11.16 5.45 6.73
C ARG A 96 -12.50 5.88 7.27
N ASN A 97 -13.30 6.56 6.43
CA ASN A 97 -14.67 6.92 6.76
C ASN A 97 -15.59 5.69 6.66
N GLN A 98 -15.78 5.00 7.77
CA GLN A 98 -16.54 3.76 7.85
C GLN A 98 -17.99 4.03 8.25
N LEU A 99 -18.92 3.46 7.49
CA LEU A 99 -20.34 3.42 7.83
C LEU A 99 -20.55 2.40 8.94
N VAL A 100 -21.06 2.87 10.07
CA VAL A 100 -21.53 2.05 11.18
C VAL A 100 -23.05 2.05 11.16
N GLN A 101 -23.65 0.87 11.29
CA GLN A 101 -25.10 0.69 11.26
C GLN A 101 -25.56 -0.04 12.51
N VAL A 102 -26.59 0.49 13.15
CA VAL A 102 -27.10 -0.03 14.40
C VAL A 102 -28.27 -0.94 14.14
N PHE A 103 -28.15 -2.19 14.58
CA PHE A 103 -29.19 -3.18 14.47
C PHE A 103 -29.60 -3.69 15.84
N GLU A 104 -30.78 -4.27 15.92
CA GLU A 104 -31.30 -4.94 17.11
C GLU A 104 -31.68 -6.36 16.72
N ASN A 105 -31.33 -7.34 17.55
CA ASN A 105 -31.71 -8.74 17.32
C ASN A 105 -33.12 -9.02 17.91
N ALA A 106 -33.61 -10.26 17.82
CA ALA A 106 -34.93 -10.62 18.36
C ALA A 106 -35.05 -10.47 19.89
N VAL A 107 -33.92 -10.57 20.59
CA VAL A 107 -33.68 -10.10 21.96
C VAL A 107 -33.22 -8.63 21.86
N PRO A 108 -33.68 -7.73 22.75
CA PRO A 108 -33.44 -6.28 22.63
C PRO A 108 -31.99 -5.87 22.98
N GLU A 109 -31.03 -6.46 22.28
CA GLU A 109 -29.62 -6.12 22.29
C GLU A 109 -29.27 -5.44 20.97
N LYS A 110 -28.56 -4.32 21.07
CA LYS A 110 -28.18 -3.48 19.92
C LYS A 110 -26.72 -3.67 19.58
N PHE A 111 -26.43 -3.75 18.29
CA PHE A 111 -25.08 -3.93 17.76
C PHE A 111 -24.73 -2.81 16.81
N ASP A 112 -23.60 -2.17 17.03
CA ASP A 112 -22.95 -1.30 16.06
C ASP A 112 -22.15 -2.19 15.09
N VAL A 113 -22.60 -2.26 13.84
CA VAL A 113 -22.08 -3.19 12.84
C VAL A 113 -21.42 -2.45 11.68
N ILE A 114 -20.21 -2.88 11.34
CA ILE A 114 -19.47 -2.46 10.14
C ILE A 114 -19.44 -3.60 9.12
N THR A 115 -19.14 -3.30 7.85
CA THR A 115 -19.11 -4.33 6.80
C THR A 115 -17.74 -4.45 6.15
N ALA A 116 -17.40 -5.66 5.70
CA ALA A 116 -16.16 -5.95 4.99
C ALA A 116 -16.38 -6.98 3.88
N SER A 117 -15.64 -6.89 2.78
CA SER A 117 -15.72 -7.87 1.69
C SER A 117 -15.06 -9.21 2.06
N THR A 118 -14.00 -9.18 2.86
CA THR A 118 -13.27 -10.36 3.34
C THR A 118 -12.89 -10.18 4.81
N ALA A 119 -12.84 -11.28 5.56
CA ALA A 119 -12.41 -11.34 6.96
C ALA A 119 -11.99 -12.77 7.33
N GLU A 120 -11.03 -12.90 8.23
CA GLU A 120 -10.53 -14.17 8.77
C GLU A 120 -11.47 -14.68 9.88
N LEU A 121 -12.50 -15.42 9.46
CA LEU A 121 -13.58 -15.90 10.32
C LEU A 121 -13.95 -17.34 10.02
N ARG A 122 -14.37 -18.07 11.06
CA ARG A 122 -14.97 -19.39 10.92
C ARG A 122 -16.49 -19.28 10.97
N LEU A 123 -17.17 -19.81 9.96
CA LEU A 123 -18.64 -19.93 9.96
C LEU A 123 -19.07 -20.99 10.99
N ALA A 124 -20.09 -20.66 11.77
CA ALA A 124 -20.66 -21.50 12.82
C ALA A 124 -22.15 -21.76 12.53
N GLY A 125 -22.47 -23.01 12.19
CA GLY A 125 -23.85 -23.44 11.93
C GLY A 125 -24.28 -23.28 10.47
N LYS A 126 -25.60 -23.25 10.26
CA LYS A 126 -26.23 -23.12 8.94
C LYS A 126 -26.64 -21.67 8.65
N SER A 127 -26.91 -21.37 7.39
CA SER A 127 -27.43 -20.07 6.95
C SER A 127 -28.94 -19.92 7.25
N TYR A 128 -29.37 -18.69 7.51
CA TYR A 128 -30.76 -18.34 7.78
C TYR A 128 -31.18 -17.10 7.00
N LEU A 129 -32.37 -17.13 6.39
CA LEU A 129 -32.98 -15.96 5.74
C LEU A 129 -33.84 -15.12 6.70
N ALA A 130 -34.43 -15.77 7.70
CA ALA A 130 -35.29 -15.13 8.69
C ALA A 130 -34.51 -14.05 9.47
N ASP A 131 -35.18 -12.96 9.84
CA ASP A 131 -34.61 -11.87 10.64
C ASP A 131 -33.32 -11.25 10.08
N THR A 132 -33.09 -11.38 8.78
CA THR A 132 -31.94 -10.78 8.13
C THR A 132 -32.00 -9.25 8.16
N TRP A 133 -30.87 -8.64 8.50
CA TRP A 133 -30.69 -7.19 8.39
C TRP A 133 -30.48 -6.74 6.94
N TRP A 134 -30.06 -7.61 6.02
CA TRP A 134 -29.95 -7.27 4.60
C TRP A 134 -30.97 -8.06 3.78
N PRO A 135 -32.01 -7.40 3.23
CA PRO A 135 -33.04 -8.09 2.47
C PRO A 135 -32.47 -8.94 1.33
N ASN A 136 -32.95 -10.18 1.20
CA ASN A 136 -32.50 -11.21 0.24
C ASN A 136 -31.10 -11.80 0.51
N TYR A 137 -30.50 -11.49 1.66
CA TYR A 137 -29.29 -12.17 2.13
C TYR A 137 -29.63 -13.15 3.23
N GLU A 138 -29.05 -14.34 3.13
CA GLU A 138 -28.97 -15.26 4.25
C GLU A 138 -27.77 -14.89 5.11
N TRP A 139 -27.91 -15.07 6.43
CA TRP A 139 -26.84 -14.84 7.39
C TRP A 139 -26.40 -16.14 8.05
N THR A 140 -25.10 -16.24 8.32
CA THR A 140 -24.49 -17.32 9.09
C THR A 140 -23.63 -16.72 10.19
N VAL A 141 -23.71 -17.27 11.39
CA VAL A 141 -22.89 -16.79 12.52
C VAL A 141 -21.40 -16.98 12.21
N CYS A 142 -20.59 -15.98 12.55
CA CYS A 142 -19.16 -16.01 12.41
C CYS A 142 -18.47 -15.89 13.76
N VAL A 143 -17.45 -16.72 13.97
CA VAL A 143 -16.63 -16.71 15.18
C VAL A 143 -15.16 -16.55 14.83
N CYS A 144 -14.39 -16.02 15.78
CA CYS A 144 -12.94 -15.97 15.71
C CYS A 144 -12.38 -17.40 15.53
N PRO A 145 -11.51 -17.65 14.53
CA PRO A 145 -10.93 -18.97 14.33
C PRO A 145 -9.99 -19.37 15.48
N SER A 146 -9.36 -18.39 16.14
CA SER A 146 -8.40 -18.63 17.23
C SER A 146 -9.08 -18.94 18.58
N CYS A 147 -10.05 -18.13 19.01
CA CYS A 147 -10.68 -18.28 20.34
C CYS A 147 -12.15 -18.71 20.32
N GLY A 148 -12.79 -18.79 19.15
CA GLY A 148 -14.20 -19.16 19.03
C GLY A 148 -15.20 -18.08 19.48
N PHE A 149 -14.73 -16.88 19.86
CA PHE A 149 -15.60 -15.77 20.26
C PHE A 149 -16.44 -15.27 19.08
N HIS A 150 -17.70 -14.92 19.33
CA HIS A 150 -18.60 -14.37 18.31
C HIS A 150 -18.12 -13.01 17.83
N LEU A 151 -18.02 -12.83 16.51
CA LEU A 151 -17.54 -11.57 15.91
C LEU A 151 -18.55 -10.92 14.95
N GLY A 152 -19.61 -11.63 14.57
CA GLY A 152 -20.65 -11.12 13.71
C GLY A 152 -21.23 -12.20 12.80
N TRP A 153 -21.58 -11.80 11.57
CA TRP A 153 -22.31 -12.65 10.64
C TRP A 153 -21.78 -12.52 9.21
N TYR A 154 -21.81 -13.62 8.46
CA TYR A 154 -21.54 -13.67 7.04
C TYR A 154 -22.85 -13.59 6.26
N PHE A 155 -22.94 -12.68 5.31
CA PHE A 155 -24.11 -12.46 4.48
C PHE A 155 -23.84 -12.92 3.05
N GLN A 156 -24.70 -13.77 2.52
CA GLN A 156 -24.63 -14.23 1.13
C GLN A 156 -25.97 -14.03 0.43
N SER A 157 -25.92 -13.50 -0.80
CA SER A 157 -27.13 -13.36 -1.63
C SER A 157 -27.77 -14.72 -1.86
N GLY A 158 -29.04 -14.85 -1.46
CA GLY A 158 -29.84 -16.07 -1.70
C GLY A 158 -30.33 -16.21 -3.15
N ASN A 159 -30.14 -15.19 -4.00
CA ASN A 159 -30.60 -15.23 -5.38
C ASN A 159 -29.56 -15.89 -6.30
N ILE A 160 -29.78 -17.17 -6.61
CA ILE A 160 -28.96 -17.98 -7.53
C ILE A 160 -28.99 -17.42 -8.98
N GLN A 161 -29.99 -16.62 -9.35
CA GLN A 161 -30.12 -16.07 -10.70
C GLN A 161 -29.37 -14.74 -10.88
N ALA A 162 -28.84 -14.14 -9.81
CA ALA A 162 -28.04 -12.93 -9.94
C ALA A 162 -26.67 -13.28 -10.54
N LYS A 163 -26.31 -12.66 -11.68
CA LYS A 163 -25.02 -12.83 -12.38
C LYS A 163 -23.78 -12.55 -11.51
N LEU A 164 -23.95 -12.02 -10.30
CA LEU A 164 -22.89 -11.81 -9.32
C LEU A 164 -23.40 -12.23 -7.94
N HIS A 165 -22.89 -13.34 -7.41
CA HIS A 165 -23.09 -13.71 -6.02
C HIS A 165 -22.31 -12.73 -5.15
N LYS A 166 -23.00 -11.73 -4.62
CA LYS A 166 -22.43 -10.80 -3.65
C LYS A 166 -22.50 -11.40 -2.26
N SER A 167 -21.38 -11.34 -1.55
CA SER A 167 -21.29 -11.67 -0.13
C SER A 167 -20.36 -10.69 0.59
N PHE A 168 -20.53 -10.62 1.91
CA PHE A 168 -19.75 -9.76 2.79
C PHE A 168 -19.91 -10.21 4.24
N PHE A 169 -19.11 -9.66 5.14
CA PHE A 169 -19.21 -9.86 6.57
C PHE A 169 -19.80 -8.61 7.23
N GLY A 170 -20.70 -8.80 8.18
CA GLY A 170 -21.13 -7.79 9.14
C GLY A 170 -20.45 -8.08 10.48
N LEU A 171 -19.55 -7.20 10.91
CA LEU A 171 -18.75 -7.36 12.12
C LEU A 171 -19.24 -6.42 13.22
N VAL A 172 -19.35 -6.93 14.44
CA VAL A 172 -19.73 -6.11 15.60
C VAL A 172 -18.51 -5.31 16.04
N LEU A 173 -18.62 -3.98 16.00
CA LEU A 173 -17.51 -3.07 16.24
C LEU A 173 -16.91 -3.22 17.64
N ASP A 174 -17.75 -3.39 18.66
CA ASP A 174 -17.31 -3.56 20.05
C ASP A 174 -16.49 -4.83 20.28
N TYR A 175 -16.57 -5.81 19.38
CA TYR A 175 -15.83 -7.06 19.48
C TYR A 175 -14.47 -7.01 18.77
N LEU A 176 -14.15 -5.87 18.18
CA LEU A 176 -12.90 -5.59 17.48
C LEU A 176 -12.09 -4.51 18.18
N ILE A 177 -10.79 -4.50 17.92
CA ILE A 177 -9.83 -3.50 18.41
C ILE A 177 -8.81 -3.21 17.30
N SER A 178 -8.38 -1.96 17.13
CA SER A 178 -7.34 -1.64 16.14
C SER A 178 -5.95 -1.98 16.67
N GLU A 179 -5.07 -2.45 15.80
CA GLU A 179 -3.66 -2.71 16.11
C GLU A 179 -2.97 -1.48 16.74
N GLU A 180 -3.13 -0.30 16.12
CA GLU A 180 -2.61 0.98 16.64
C GLU A 180 -3.01 1.26 18.10
N TYR A 181 -4.24 0.89 18.48
CA TYR A 181 -4.72 1.12 19.85
C TYR A 181 -4.12 0.10 20.83
N VAL A 182 -3.87 -1.14 20.40
CA VAL A 182 -3.20 -2.16 21.22
C VAL A 182 -1.73 -1.78 21.49
N ASP A 183 -1.03 -1.27 20.48
CA ASP A 183 0.37 -0.83 20.63
C ASP A 183 0.50 0.32 21.64
N LEU A 184 -0.43 1.27 21.62
CA LEU A 184 -0.48 2.35 22.61
C LEU A 184 -0.71 1.86 24.04
N LEU A 185 -1.45 0.75 24.22
CA LEU A 185 -1.72 0.19 25.54
C LEU A 185 -0.57 -0.68 26.09
N THR A 186 0.27 -1.22 25.20
CA THR A 186 1.35 -2.15 25.57
C THR A 186 2.72 -1.49 25.64
N TRP A 187 2.85 -0.24 25.18
CA TRP A 187 4.08 0.52 25.30
C TRP A 187 4.42 0.83 26.76
N VAL A 188 5.55 0.30 27.23
CA VAL A 188 6.19 0.64 28.50
C VAL A 188 7.54 1.34 28.19
N PRO A 189 7.77 2.58 28.65
CA PRO A 189 8.98 3.37 28.36
C PRO A 189 10.29 2.75 28.86
#